data_AF-A0A2E4FAA8-F1
#
_entry.id   AF-A0A2E4FAA8-F1
#
_cell.length_a   1.000
_cell.length_b   1.000
_cell.length_c   1.000
_cell.angle_alpha   90.00
_cell.angle_beta   90.00
_cell.angle_gamma   90.00
#
_symmetry.space_group_name_H-M   'P 1'
#
loop_
_entity.id
_entity.type
_entity.pdbx_description
1 polymer ?
#
loop_
_entity_poly.entity_id
_entity_poly.type
_entity_poly.pdbx_seq_one_letter_code
_entity_poly.pdbx_strand_id
1 'polypeptide(L)'
;MNANPESDYDVVVVGGGPAGTTTATYLAMKGYRVAVLDKDQHPRYRVGESLLPSMMPILEDFGLLEKIESLGFPKKTGGTFVWGKDEEPWDVLFGENPFLPYPYAYHVERSIYDKVLLDHCTTVGVSVFEDHPVLGPVQDETGRVVGVEYETADGEKRTVGAKWVVDASGSASVVGRKMTNRHYDDKMRQVAFYTYYEDTKGPQNFRDGHVIVTSCKKGWFWWIPVDSEELGATSVGLVTGQEFKDEYNEMGVEAFFEAALEDAPQVKELLGDRARRTQPLNAITDWAYACDHVAGPGYMMAGDAAAFLDPLLSTGVTMAMLAGYSASACIHTMLSNPEMEEPCVDFYNTNYLRMWNVTKDFLHYFYAGNASAYSDEIFWTARESLSLNENVGAKQAFCFMVNTIPGNPHPAVEKQIHMFQQFMDHMEHPMEAMSCQTDYQELLGRANGWVEFDKLSDSVVPVVNGSVESSYRIDKASHSLEEIRGVAYDQERAVFSSTSSWLLGRNLFPLEDADCELLELCDGSKTWGEVLETAESEPEVLAERLSSLYEERFVLLRGEVVNG
;
A
#
# COMPACT_ATOMS: atom_id res chain seq x y z
N MET A 1 -35.30 -28.45 6.15
CA MET A 1 -35.50 -28.65 4.70
C MET A 1 -34.19 -28.27 4.06
N ASN A 2 -33.47 -29.24 3.49
CA ASN A 2 -32.19 -29.02 2.84
C ASN A 2 -32.43 -28.50 1.42
N ALA A 3 -32.10 -27.24 1.19
CA ALA A 3 -31.84 -26.68 -0.13
C ALA A 3 -30.91 -25.48 0.07
N ASN A 4 -29.61 -25.73 -0.01
CA ASN A 4 -28.67 -24.65 -0.31
C ASN A 4 -29.02 -24.25 -1.76
N PRO A 5 -29.54 -23.05 -2.06
CA PRO A 5 -29.76 -22.67 -3.45
C PRO A 5 -28.40 -22.78 -4.14
N GLU A 6 -28.33 -23.49 -5.28
CA GLU A 6 -27.10 -23.51 -6.09
C GLU A 6 -26.69 -22.06 -6.32
N SER A 7 -25.52 -21.67 -5.79
CA SER A 7 -25.08 -20.28 -5.92
C SER A 7 -24.80 -19.99 -7.39
N ASP A 8 -25.38 -18.90 -7.90
CA ASP A 8 -25.23 -18.48 -9.30
C ASP A 8 -23.74 -18.27 -9.63
N TYR A 9 -23.02 -17.70 -8.66
CA TYR A 9 -21.58 -17.47 -8.71
C TYR A 9 -20.87 -18.09 -7.51
N ASP A 10 -19.57 -18.31 -7.64
CA ASP A 10 -18.72 -18.61 -6.48
C ASP A 10 -18.47 -17.32 -5.69
N VAL A 11 -18.24 -16.20 -6.40
CA VAL A 11 -17.98 -14.89 -5.78
C VAL A 11 -18.75 -13.78 -6.50
N VAL A 12 -19.39 -12.91 -5.72
CA VAL A 12 -19.93 -11.63 -6.21
C VAL A 12 -19.12 -10.49 -5.64
N VAL A 13 -18.60 -9.63 -6.50
CA VAL A 13 -17.84 -8.43 -6.14
C VAL A 13 -18.74 -7.21 -6.35
N VAL A 14 -18.88 -6.37 -5.32
CA VAL A 14 -19.70 -5.16 -5.34
C VAL A 14 -18.79 -3.96 -5.63
N GLY A 15 -18.82 -3.43 -6.85
CA GLY A 15 -18.01 -2.31 -7.32
C GLY A 15 -16.88 -2.72 -8.27
N GLY A 16 -16.79 -2.04 -9.41
CA GLY A 16 -15.81 -2.21 -10.49
C GLY A 16 -14.67 -1.18 -10.45
N GLY A 17 -14.31 -0.69 -9.27
CA GLY A 17 -13.07 0.08 -9.07
C GLY A 17 -11.84 -0.82 -8.83
N PRO A 18 -10.64 -0.25 -8.60
CA PRO A 18 -9.38 -0.99 -8.53
C PRO A 18 -9.37 -2.17 -7.54
N ALA A 19 -10.00 -2.03 -6.36
CA ALA A 19 -10.13 -3.14 -5.42
C ALA A 19 -10.93 -4.31 -6.01
N GLY A 20 -12.11 -4.01 -6.57
CA GLY A 20 -13.03 -5.02 -7.07
C GLY A 20 -12.53 -5.72 -8.31
N THR A 21 -11.97 -4.96 -9.26
CA THR A 21 -11.38 -5.53 -10.49
C THR A 21 -10.16 -6.40 -10.18
N THR A 22 -9.35 -6.03 -9.19
CA THR A 22 -8.21 -6.84 -8.74
C THR A 22 -8.69 -8.17 -8.15
N THR A 23 -9.64 -8.14 -7.22
CA THR A 23 -10.21 -9.35 -6.61
C THR A 23 -10.82 -10.27 -7.67
N ALA A 24 -11.65 -9.70 -8.56
CA ALA A 24 -12.36 -10.46 -9.57
C ALA A 24 -11.41 -11.12 -10.57
N THR A 25 -10.38 -10.40 -11.01
CA THR A 25 -9.40 -10.90 -11.97
C THR A 25 -8.63 -12.10 -11.43
N TYR A 26 -8.03 -11.99 -10.23
CA TYR A 26 -7.27 -13.09 -9.64
C TYR A 26 -8.15 -14.33 -9.37
N LEU A 27 -9.38 -14.16 -8.91
CA LEU A 27 -10.31 -15.28 -8.70
C LEU A 27 -10.75 -15.93 -10.03
N ALA A 28 -11.00 -15.14 -11.08
CA ALA A 28 -11.33 -15.67 -12.39
C ALA A 28 -10.15 -16.44 -13.01
N MET A 29 -8.91 -15.96 -12.83
CA MET A 29 -7.69 -16.67 -13.25
C MET A 29 -7.51 -18.02 -12.53
N LYS A 30 -8.12 -18.20 -11.34
CA LYS A 30 -8.20 -19.48 -10.62
C LYS A 30 -9.38 -20.37 -11.06
N GLY A 31 -10.17 -19.94 -12.04
CA GLY A 31 -11.27 -20.72 -12.60
C GLY A 31 -12.61 -20.58 -11.88
N TYR A 32 -12.75 -19.64 -10.94
CA TYR A 32 -14.03 -19.41 -10.25
C TYR A 32 -15.02 -18.63 -11.10
N ARG A 33 -16.33 -18.88 -10.89
CA ARG A 33 -17.39 -18.06 -11.48
C ARG A 33 -17.53 -16.78 -10.67
N VAL A 34 -17.13 -15.66 -11.26
CA VAL A 34 -17.15 -14.35 -10.61
C VAL A 34 -18.09 -13.39 -11.34
N ALA A 35 -18.87 -12.63 -10.58
CA ALA A 35 -19.61 -11.48 -11.08
C ALA A 35 -19.13 -10.18 -10.43
N VAL A 36 -19.08 -9.09 -11.20
CA VAL A 36 -18.87 -7.72 -10.71
C VAL A 36 -20.14 -6.93 -10.99
N LEU A 37 -20.73 -6.33 -9.94
CA LEU A 37 -21.84 -5.39 -10.05
C LEU A 37 -21.33 -3.97 -9.75
N ASP A 38 -21.27 -3.10 -10.75
CA ASP A 38 -20.96 -1.67 -10.57
C ASP A 38 -22.22 -0.83 -10.81
N LYS A 39 -22.37 0.22 -10.00
CA LYS A 39 -23.52 1.13 -10.05
C LYS A 39 -23.45 2.14 -11.20
N ASP A 40 -22.26 2.36 -11.76
CA ASP A 40 -21.98 3.37 -12.77
C ASP A 40 -21.63 2.69 -14.11
N GLN A 41 -21.90 3.37 -15.23
CA GLN A 41 -21.25 3.05 -16.52
C GLN A 41 -19.84 3.61 -16.59
N HIS A 42 -18.88 2.82 -17.08
CA HIS A 42 -17.52 3.21 -17.35
C HIS A 42 -17.31 3.58 -18.85
N PRO A 43 -16.39 4.52 -19.16
CA PRO A 43 -15.52 5.24 -18.24
C PRO A 43 -16.29 6.23 -17.38
N ARG A 44 -15.87 6.36 -16.11
CA ARG A 44 -16.52 7.25 -15.13
C ARG A 44 -15.49 8.07 -14.36
N TYR A 45 -15.85 9.30 -14.06
CA TYR A 45 -14.96 10.19 -13.33
C TYR A 45 -14.72 9.72 -11.88
N ARG A 46 -13.46 9.76 -11.44
CA ARG A 46 -12.99 9.55 -10.06
C ARG A 46 -11.72 10.35 -9.79
N VAL A 47 -11.53 10.80 -8.56
CA VAL A 47 -10.26 11.38 -8.07
C VAL A 47 -9.35 10.28 -7.50
N GLY A 48 -8.05 10.56 -7.42
CA GLY A 48 -7.02 9.65 -6.91
C GLY A 48 -6.11 9.17 -8.03
N GLU A 49 -5.34 10.09 -8.59
CA GLU A 49 -4.66 9.95 -9.89
C GLU A 49 -3.18 9.57 -9.77
N SER A 50 -2.53 9.88 -8.64
CA SER A 50 -1.12 9.59 -8.41
C SER A 50 -0.96 8.18 -7.82
N LEU A 51 -0.30 7.27 -8.55
CA LEU A 51 -0.13 5.86 -8.14
C LEU A 51 1.22 5.61 -7.43
N LEU A 52 1.43 4.41 -6.89
CA LEU A 52 2.70 4.00 -6.24
C LEU A 52 3.33 2.78 -6.92
N PRO A 53 4.65 2.56 -6.83
CA PRO A 53 5.30 1.45 -7.54
C PRO A 53 4.88 0.05 -7.05
N SER A 54 4.37 -0.08 -5.83
CA SER A 54 3.95 -1.35 -5.23
C SER A 54 2.76 -2.01 -5.93
N MET A 55 2.01 -1.29 -6.77
CA MET A 55 0.93 -1.85 -7.60
C MET A 55 1.39 -2.30 -8.99
N MET A 56 2.59 -1.90 -9.44
CA MET A 56 3.09 -2.28 -10.77
C MET A 56 3.15 -3.80 -10.98
N PRO A 57 3.52 -4.62 -9.98
CA PRO A 57 3.48 -6.08 -10.14
C PRO A 57 2.07 -6.65 -10.37
N ILE A 58 1.02 -6.05 -9.79
CA ILE A 58 -0.36 -6.50 -10.06
C ILE A 58 -0.73 -6.22 -11.52
N LEU A 59 -0.32 -5.06 -12.05
CA LEU A 59 -0.50 -4.76 -13.48
C LEU A 59 0.34 -5.69 -14.37
N GLU A 60 1.51 -6.13 -13.91
CA GLU A 60 2.35 -7.10 -14.61
C GLU A 60 1.68 -8.48 -14.66
N ASP A 61 1.16 -8.96 -13.53
CA ASP A 61 0.43 -10.22 -13.43
C ASP A 61 -0.80 -10.24 -14.36
N PHE A 62 -1.48 -9.10 -14.51
CA PHE A 62 -2.61 -8.94 -15.42
C PHE A 62 -2.20 -8.77 -16.89
N GLY A 63 -0.91 -8.63 -17.18
CA GLY A 63 -0.40 -8.32 -18.52
C GLY A 63 -0.83 -6.94 -19.02
N LEU A 64 -1.09 -5.99 -18.12
CA LEU A 64 -1.62 -4.66 -18.43
C LEU A 64 -0.56 -3.55 -18.47
N LEU A 65 0.69 -3.81 -18.06
CA LEU A 65 1.74 -2.78 -18.04
C LEU A 65 1.94 -2.11 -19.41
N GLU A 66 2.09 -2.89 -20.48
CA GLU A 66 2.25 -2.35 -21.85
C GLU A 66 1.01 -1.55 -22.28
N LYS A 67 -0.19 -2.01 -21.90
CA LYS A 67 -1.44 -1.32 -22.19
C LYS A 67 -1.50 0.03 -21.49
N ILE A 68 -1.16 0.09 -20.21
CA ILE A 68 -1.10 1.34 -19.42
C ILE A 68 -0.05 2.30 -19.98
N GLU A 69 1.14 1.80 -20.34
CA GLU A 69 2.19 2.63 -20.95
C GLU A 69 1.75 3.19 -22.32
N SER A 70 1.02 2.40 -23.12
CA SER A 70 0.51 2.85 -24.43
C SER A 70 -0.53 3.97 -24.36
N LEU A 71 -1.15 4.20 -23.20
CA LEU A 71 -2.12 5.28 -22.99
C LEU A 71 -1.47 6.65 -22.76
N GLY A 72 -0.13 6.69 -22.67
CA GLY A 72 0.60 7.95 -22.55
C GLY A 72 0.50 8.62 -21.17
N PHE A 73 0.06 7.90 -20.14
CA PHE A 73 0.03 8.43 -18.78
C PHE A 73 1.41 8.90 -18.31
N PRO A 74 1.52 10.08 -17.66
CA PRO A 74 2.79 10.58 -17.15
C PRO A 74 3.44 9.61 -16.18
N LYS A 75 4.72 9.35 -16.42
CA LYS A 75 5.52 8.43 -15.59
C LYS A 75 5.93 9.13 -14.30
N LYS A 76 5.59 8.52 -13.17
CA LYS A 76 5.89 9.03 -11.83
C LYS A 76 7.13 8.36 -11.28
N THR A 77 8.23 9.10 -11.13
CA THR A 77 9.49 8.59 -10.57
C THR A 77 9.67 8.88 -9.07
N GLY A 78 8.72 9.60 -8.47
CA GLY A 78 8.84 10.04 -7.09
C GLY A 78 7.79 11.06 -6.67
N GLY A 79 8.10 11.80 -5.61
CA GLY A 79 7.34 12.95 -5.13
C GLY A 79 8.26 14.06 -4.65
N THR A 80 7.83 15.30 -4.80
CA THR A 80 8.53 16.47 -4.28
C THR A 80 7.67 17.16 -3.24
N PHE A 81 8.27 17.52 -2.11
CA PHE A 81 7.58 18.07 -0.95
C PHE A 81 8.15 19.43 -0.60
N VAL A 82 7.28 20.42 -0.47
CA VAL A 82 7.53 21.70 0.19
C VAL A 82 6.89 21.60 1.57
N TRP A 83 7.65 21.02 2.49
CA TRP A 83 7.13 20.46 3.74
C TRP A 83 8.22 20.49 4.83
N GLY A 84 7.86 20.98 6.01
CA GLY A 84 8.77 21.28 7.11
C GLY A 84 9.02 22.78 7.27
N LYS A 85 9.91 23.15 8.21
CA LYS A 85 10.23 24.56 8.50
C LYS A 85 10.91 25.29 7.35
N ASP A 86 11.65 24.54 6.53
CA ASP A 86 12.35 25.09 5.38
C ASP A 86 11.40 25.10 4.18
N GLU A 87 11.32 26.23 3.48
CA GLU A 87 10.54 26.38 2.24
C GLU A 87 11.23 25.72 1.02
N GLU A 88 12.45 25.21 1.20
CA GLU A 88 13.20 24.51 0.17
C GLU A 88 12.58 23.12 -0.13
N PRO A 89 12.25 22.82 -1.38
CA PRO A 89 11.70 21.53 -1.75
C PRO A 89 12.67 20.37 -1.49
N TRP A 90 12.14 19.22 -1.08
CA TRP A 90 12.91 17.98 -1.02
C TRP A 90 12.21 16.84 -1.77
N ASP A 91 13.02 15.97 -2.37
CA ASP A 91 12.53 14.88 -3.21
C ASP A 91 12.59 13.53 -2.50
N VAL A 92 11.67 12.65 -2.90
CA VAL A 92 11.79 11.20 -2.75
C VAL A 92 11.79 10.58 -4.14
N LEU A 93 12.80 9.75 -4.39
CA LEU A 93 12.98 9.06 -5.65
C LEU A 93 12.72 7.57 -5.47
N PHE A 94 11.78 7.02 -6.23
CA PHE A 94 11.49 5.60 -6.17
C PHE A 94 12.69 4.74 -6.60
N GLY A 95 13.47 5.21 -7.58
CA GLY A 95 14.69 4.53 -8.02
C GLY A 95 15.81 4.45 -6.98
N GLU A 96 15.75 5.21 -5.89
CA GLU A 96 16.72 5.11 -4.79
C GLU A 96 16.36 4.00 -3.79
N ASN A 97 15.15 3.43 -3.86
CA ASN A 97 14.77 2.29 -3.05
C ASN A 97 15.03 0.97 -3.81
N PRO A 98 16.06 0.19 -3.43
CA PRO A 98 16.39 -1.07 -4.10
C PRO A 98 15.37 -2.19 -3.84
N PHE A 99 14.43 -1.99 -2.91
CA PHE A 99 13.39 -2.95 -2.57
C PHE A 99 12.10 -2.77 -3.36
N LEU A 100 11.94 -1.66 -4.09
CA LEU A 100 10.79 -1.52 -4.98
C LEU A 100 10.98 -2.40 -6.22
N PRO A 101 9.92 -3.09 -6.65
CA PRO A 101 9.98 -3.90 -7.87
C PRO A 101 10.18 -3.03 -9.12
N TYR A 102 9.74 -1.77 -9.06
CA TYR A 102 9.82 -0.80 -10.13
C TYR A 102 10.31 0.56 -9.61
N PRO A 103 11.20 1.26 -10.35
CA PRO A 103 11.66 2.60 -9.96
C PRO A 103 10.67 3.70 -10.36
N TYR A 104 9.41 3.35 -10.68
CA TYR A 104 8.39 4.27 -11.15
C TYR A 104 6.97 3.74 -10.89
N ALA A 105 6.00 4.64 -11.05
CA ALA A 105 4.57 4.39 -11.18
C ALA A 105 4.01 5.32 -12.28
N TYR A 106 2.70 5.57 -12.28
CA TYR A 106 2.04 6.47 -13.23
C TYR A 106 1.15 7.48 -12.50
N HIS A 107 0.96 8.66 -13.08
CA HIS A 107 -0.20 9.50 -12.82
C HIS A 107 -1.25 9.16 -13.86
N VAL A 108 -2.44 8.77 -13.44
CA VAL A 108 -3.47 8.21 -14.33
C VAL A 108 -4.73 9.03 -14.31
N GLU A 109 -5.39 9.11 -15.47
CA GLU A 109 -6.78 9.51 -15.53
C GLU A 109 -7.65 8.32 -15.08
N ARG A 110 -8.30 8.46 -13.93
CA ARG A 110 -9.00 7.32 -13.29
C ARG A 110 -10.18 6.77 -14.07
N SER A 111 -10.85 7.60 -14.87
CA SER A 111 -11.92 7.17 -15.79
C SER A 111 -11.43 6.09 -16.76
N ILE A 112 -10.24 6.30 -17.32
CA ILE A 112 -9.59 5.41 -18.29
C ILE A 112 -8.91 4.25 -17.58
N TYR A 113 -8.17 4.52 -16.51
CA TYR A 113 -7.50 3.49 -15.73
C TYR A 113 -8.49 2.44 -15.16
N ASP A 114 -9.57 2.89 -14.52
CA ASP A 114 -10.58 1.98 -13.96
C ASP A 114 -11.28 1.20 -15.09
N LYS A 115 -11.54 1.83 -16.25
CA LYS A 115 -12.12 1.16 -17.43
C LYS A 115 -11.20 0.05 -17.96
N VAL A 116 -9.89 0.29 -18.04
CA VAL A 116 -8.92 -0.73 -18.49
C VAL A 116 -8.93 -1.94 -17.56
N LEU A 117 -8.96 -1.72 -16.25
CA LEU A 117 -9.05 -2.81 -15.27
C LEU A 117 -10.38 -3.57 -15.38
N LEU A 118 -11.49 -2.86 -15.56
CA LEU A 118 -12.81 -3.47 -15.69
C LEU A 118 -12.98 -4.26 -17.00
N ASP A 119 -12.45 -3.73 -18.10
CA ASP A 119 -12.41 -4.44 -19.38
C ASP A 119 -11.60 -5.72 -19.28
N HIS A 120 -10.47 -5.68 -18.58
CA HIS A 120 -9.65 -6.85 -18.35
C HIS A 120 -10.40 -7.96 -17.60
N CYS A 121 -11.23 -7.63 -16.61
CA CYS A 121 -12.12 -8.61 -15.95
C CYS A 121 -12.95 -9.41 -16.97
N THR A 122 -13.53 -8.72 -17.96
CA THR A 122 -14.30 -9.37 -19.02
C THR A 122 -13.42 -10.31 -19.87
N THR A 123 -12.19 -9.90 -20.18
CA THR A 123 -11.25 -10.73 -20.95
C THR A 123 -10.84 -12.03 -20.25
N VAL A 124 -10.84 -12.05 -18.91
CA VAL A 124 -10.54 -13.23 -18.10
C VAL A 124 -11.79 -14.02 -17.66
N GLY A 125 -12.97 -13.67 -18.20
CA GLY A 125 -14.20 -14.45 -18.00
C GLY A 125 -15.09 -14.02 -16.84
N VAL A 126 -14.84 -12.87 -16.20
CA VAL A 126 -15.74 -12.29 -15.19
C VAL A 126 -17.03 -11.80 -15.86
N SER A 127 -18.17 -12.07 -15.23
CA SER A 127 -19.45 -11.46 -15.63
C SER A 127 -19.53 -10.04 -15.07
N VAL A 128 -19.37 -9.02 -15.91
CA VAL A 128 -19.43 -7.60 -15.49
C VAL A 128 -20.81 -7.02 -15.82
N PHE A 129 -21.44 -6.40 -14.82
CA PHE A 129 -22.72 -5.71 -14.95
C PHE A 129 -22.58 -4.26 -14.46
N GLU A 130 -22.64 -3.32 -15.40
CA GLU A 130 -22.64 -1.86 -15.16
C GLU A 130 -24.10 -1.36 -15.06
N ASP A 131 -24.34 -0.23 -14.39
CA ASP A 131 -25.70 0.23 -14.01
C ASP A 131 -26.48 -0.78 -13.15
N HIS A 132 -25.77 -1.53 -12.30
CA HIS A 132 -26.36 -2.52 -11.41
C HIS A 132 -26.05 -2.19 -9.94
N PRO A 133 -26.63 -1.12 -9.38
CA PRO A 133 -26.34 -0.73 -8.00
C PRO A 133 -26.80 -1.81 -7.02
N VAL A 134 -25.87 -2.25 -6.17
CA VAL A 134 -26.19 -3.13 -5.05
C VAL A 134 -26.86 -2.34 -3.93
N LEU A 135 -27.89 -2.92 -3.33
CA LEU A 135 -28.73 -2.33 -2.29
C LEU A 135 -28.36 -2.84 -0.89
N GLY A 136 -27.79 -4.04 -0.79
CA GLY A 136 -27.32 -4.62 0.47
C GLY A 136 -27.06 -6.12 0.40
N PRO A 137 -26.54 -6.72 1.48
CA PRO A 137 -26.30 -8.16 1.56
C PRO A 137 -27.61 -8.93 1.74
N VAL A 138 -27.64 -10.14 1.21
CA VAL A 138 -28.64 -11.16 1.55
C VAL A 138 -28.01 -12.12 2.54
N GLN A 139 -28.68 -12.32 3.67
CA GLN A 139 -28.21 -13.19 4.75
C GLN A 139 -29.10 -14.42 4.90
N ASP A 140 -28.50 -15.54 5.30
CA ASP A 140 -29.25 -16.72 5.75
C ASP A 140 -29.69 -16.60 7.22
N GLU A 141 -30.34 -17.65 7.74
CA GLU A 141 -30.84 -17.69 9.13
C GLU A 141 -29.73 -17.62 10.19
N THR A 142 -28.48 -17.88 9.82
CA THR A 142 -27.30 -17.80 10.70
C THR A 142 -26.63 -16.43 10.68
N GLY A 143 -27.06 -15.55 9.77
CA GLY A 143 -26.44 -14.25 9.52
C GLY A 143 -25.28 -14.28 8.52
N ARG A 144 -25.00 -15.43 7.90
CA ARG A 144 -23.99 -15.54 6.83
C ARG A 144 -24.45 -14.80 5.60
N VAL A 145 -23.56 -14.02 4.99
CA VAL A 145 -23.83 -13.40 3.68
C VAL A 145 -23.79 -14.47 2.58
N VAL A 146 -24.87 -14.60 1.82
CA VAL A 146 -25.05 -15.62 0.77
C VAL A 146 -25.33 -15.02 -0.61
N GLY A 147 -25.17 -13.70 -0.75
CA GLY A 147 -25.46 -12.96 -1.96
C GLY A 147 -25.78 -11.50 -1.69
N VAL A 148 -26.32 -10.82 -2.71
CA VAL A 148 -26.70 -9.42 -2.63
C VAL A 148 -28.03 -9.14 -3.34
N GLU A 149 -28.77 -8.15 -2.84
CA GLU A 149 -29.88 -7.52 -3.57
C GLU A 149 -29.32 -6.38 -4.41
N TYR A 150 -29.72 -6.28 -5.69
CA TYR A 150 -29.30 -5.24 -6.61
C TYR A 150 -30.48 -4.75 -7.46
N GLU A 151 -30.34 -3.58 -8.05
CA GLU A 151 -31.25 -3.08 -9.08
C GLU A 151 -30.64 -3.35 -10.45
N THR A 152 -31.44 -3.82 -11.40
CA THR A 152 -31.03 -3.94 -12.81
C THR A 152 -31.16 -2.60 -13.53
N ALA A 153 -30.59 -2.49 -14.73
CA ALA A 153 -30.64 -1.26 -15.53
C ALA A 153 -32.07 -0.75 -15.85
N ASP A 154 -33.11 -1.59 -15.75
CA ASP A 154 -34.51 -1.18 -15.95
C ASP A 154 -35.25 -0.79 -14.66
N GLY A 155 -34.56 -0.80 -13.51
CA GLY A 155 -35.11 -0.47 -12.20
C GLY A 155 -35.70 -1.67 -11.43
N GLU A 156 -35.66 -2.88 -11.99
CA GLU A 156 -36.15 -4.07 -11.29
C GLU A 156 -35.15 -4.53 -10.21
N LYS A 157 -35.65 -4.78 -9.00
CA LYS A 157 -34.87 -5.37 -7.91
C LYS A 157 -34.73 -6.88 -8.08
N ARG A 158 -33.51 -7.39 -7.98
CA ARG A 158 -33.18 -8.81 -8.07
C ARG A 158 -32.18 -9.21 -7.00
N THR A 159 -32.05 -10.52 -6.80
CA THR A 159 -31.03 -11.11 -5.93
C THR A 159 -30.08 -11.95 -6.78
N VAL A 160 -28.80 -11.95 -6.44
CA VAL A 160 -27.81 -12.90 -6.97
C VAL A 160 -27.16 -13.66 -5.81
N GLY A 161 -27.10 -14.98 -5.93
CA GLY A 161 -26.50 -15.85 -4.92
C GLY A 161 -24.99 -16.05 -5.13
N ALA A 162 -24.23 -16.06 -4.04
CA ALA A 162 -22.79 -16.32 -4.04
C ALA A 162 -22.32 -17.04 -2.78
N LYS A 163 -21.22 -17.80 -2.88
CA LYS A 163 -20.58 -18.39 -1.68
C LYS A 163 -19.85 -17.34 -0.84
N TRP A 164 -19.28 -16.34 -1.54
CA TRP A 164 -18.59 -15.20 -0.95
C TRP A 164 -19.00 -13.89 -1.64
N VAL A 165 -19.15 -12.84 -0.86
CA VAL A 165 -19.37 -11.47 -1.34
C VAL A 165 -18.18 -10.59 -0.97
N VAL A 166 -17.65 -9.83 -1.94
CA VAL A 166 -16.58 -8.85 -1.68
C VAL A 166 -17.15 -7.45 -1.85
N ASP A 167 -17.21 -6.69 -0.75
CA ASP A 167 -17.56 -5.28 -0.79
C ASP A 167 -16.34 -4.46 -1.24
N ALA A 168 -16.36 -4.02 -2.49
CA ALA A 168 -15.40 -3.11 -3.09
C ALA A 168 -16.08 -1.80 -3.54
N SER A 169 -17.19 -1.42 -2.90
CA SER A 169 -18.06 -0.31 -3.31
C SER A 169 -17.50 1.08 -3.00
N GLY A 170 -16.24 1.15 -2.61
CA GLY A 170 -15.57 2.36 -2.14
C GLY A 170 -16.20 2.88 -0.84
N SER A 171 -16.11 4.19 -0.60
CA SER A 171 -16.57 4.79 0.66
C SER A 171 -18.06 4.59 0.97
N ALA A 172 -18.86 4.20 -0.02
CA ALA A 172 -20.26 3.80 0.12
C ALA A 172 -20.44 2.55 1.00
N SER A 173 -19.48 1.60 1.00
CA SER A 173 -19.45 0.42 1.89
C SER A 173 -20.83 -0.25 2.01
N VAL A 174 -21.42 -0.56 0.86
CA VAL A 174 -22.82 -0.94 0.70
C VAL A 174 -23.17 -2.18 1.53
N VAL A 175 -22.29 -3.18 1.53
CA VAL A 175 -22.43 -4.39 2.34
C VAL A 175 -21.87 -4.14 3.73
N GLY A 176 -20.66 -3.58 3.82
CA GLY A 176 -19.95 -3.32 5.07
C GLY A 176 -20.75 -2.54 6.11
N ARG A 177 -21.44 -1.47 5.72
CA ARG A 177 -22.28 -0.67 6.62
C ARG A 177 -23.42 -1.45 7.27
N LYS A 178 -23.78 -2.62 6.76
CA LYS A 178 -24.77 -3.53 7.38
C LYS A 178 -24.13 -4.59 8.26
N MET A 179 -22.85 -4.86 8.08
CA MET A 179 -22.12 -5.96 8.73
C MET A 179 -21.21 -5.51 9.87
N THR A 180 -20.78 -4.25 9.88
CA THR A 180 -19.75 -3.74 10.79
C THR A 180 -19.97 -2.25 11.07
N ASN A 181 -19.44 -1.74 12.19
CA ASN A 181 -19.45 -0.29 12.44
C ASN A 181 -18.23 0.36 11.83
N ARG A 182 -18.36 1.66 11.51
CA ARG A 182 -17.28 2.50 11.02
C ARG A 182 -16.92 3.53 12.08
N HIS A 183 -15.63 3.68 12.35
CA HIS A 183 -15.08 4.69 13.24
C HIS A 183 -14.21 5.66 12.48
N TYR A 184 -14.46 6.95 12.69
CA TYR A 184 -13.67 8.02 12.11
C TYR A 184 -12.52 8.39 13.03
N ASP A 185 -11.38 8.75 12.46
CA ASP A 185 -10.33 9.40 13.22
C ASP A 185 -10.69 10.86 13.46
N ASP A 186 -10.85 11.24 14.73
CA ASP A 186 -11.25 12.59 15.13
C ASP A 186 -10.21 13.66 14.76
N LYS A 187 -8.93 13.29 14.61
CA LYS A 187 -7.86 14.22 14.22
C LYS A 187 -7.75 14.40 12.71
N MET A 188 -8.26 13.46 11.93
CA MET A 188 -8.12 13.43 10.46
C MET A 188 -9.45 13.66 9.72
N ARG A 189 -10.24 14.64 10.20
CA ARG A 189 -11.47 15.09 9.53
C ARG A 189 -11.19 16.14 8.47
N GLN A 190 -10.61 15.69 7.37
CA GLN A 190 -10.16 16.55 6.29
C GLN A 190 -11.19 16.66 5.17
N VAL A 191 -11.14 17.77 4.45
CA VAL A 191 -11.94 18.05 3.26
C VAL A 191 -10.98 18.44 2.16
N ALA A 192 -11.16 17.89 0.96
CA ALA A 192 -10.42 18.33 -0.21
C ALA A 192 -11.29 19.16 -1.14
N PHE A 193 -10.78 20.31 -1.57
CA PHE A 193 -11.33 21.12 -2.64
C PHE A 193 -10.37 21.10 -3.82
N TYR A 194 -10.84 20.70 -5.00
CA TYR A 194 -9.91 20.40 -6.10
C TYR A 194 -10.50 20.60 -7.48
N THR A 195 -9.63 20.84 -8.45
CA THR A 195 -9.99 21.16 -9.83
C THR A 195 -8.82 20.86 -10.77
N TYR A 196 -9.00 21.18 -12.05
CA TYR A 196 -8.06 20.89 -13.13
C TYR A 196 -7.64 22.15 -13.86
N TYR A 197 -6.37 22.22 -14.24
CA TYR A 197 -5.76 23.34 -14.96
C TYR A 197 -5.06 22.88 -16.24
N GLU A 198 -5.32 23.61 -17.33
CA GLU A 198 -4.56 23.57 -18.58
C GLU A 198 -3.55 24.72 -18.64
N ASP A 199 -2.61 24.67 -19.59
CA ASP A 199 -1.62 25.73 -19.88
C ASP A 199 -0.76 26.16 -18.67
N THR A 200 -0.51 25.21 -17.76
CA THR A 200 0.33 25.45 -16.58
C THR A 200 1.80 25.70 -16.98
N LYS A 201 2.53 26.46 -16.16
CA LYS A 201 3.98 26.68 -16.34
C LYS A 201 4.77 25.37 -16.10
N GLY A 202 4.26 24.51 -15.24
CA GLY A 202 4.83 23.20 -14.92
C GLY A 202 6.07 23.28 -14.01
N PRO A 203 6.70 22.12 -13.72
CA PRO A 203 7.73 21.96 -12.70
C PRO A 203 9.12 22.51 -13.09
N GLN A 204 9.25 23.82 -13.37
CA GLN A 204 10.52 24.42 -13.81
C GLN A 204 11.66 24.27 -12.78
N ASN A 205 11.32 24.38 -11.49
CA ASN A 205 12.25 24.23 -10.36
C ASN A 205 12.02 22.93 -9.57
N PHE A 206 11.16 22.04 -10.08
CA PHE A 206 10.80 20.77 -9.46
C PHE A 206 11.21 19.63 -10.39
N ARG A 207 11.17 18.39 -9.89
CA ARG A 207 11.42 17.24 -10.77
C ARG A 207 10.22 16.96 -11.66
N ASP A 208 10.49 16.79 -12.94
CA ASP A 208 9.47 16.41 -13.91
C ASP A 208 8.86 15.03 -13.58
N GLY A 209 7.57 14.86 -13.83
CA GLY A 209 6.82 13.64 -13.50
C GLY A 209 6.57 13.37 -12.01
N HIS A 210 7.04 14.20 -11.08
CA HIS A 210 6.72 14.05 -9.66
C HIS A 210 5.28 14.50 -9.36
N VAL A 211 4.66 13.89 -8.34
CA VAL A 211 3.61 14.59 -7.59
C VAL A 211 4.28 15.66 -6.75
N ILE A 212 3.73 16.88 -6.72
CA ILE A 212 4.25 17.95 -5.87
C ILE A 212 3.24 18.21 -4.76
N VAL A 213 3.73 18.22 -3.53
CA VAL A 213 2.95 18.47 -2.31
C VAL A 213 3.48 19.73 -1.65
N THR A 214 2.62 20.72 -1.42
CA THR A 214 3.02 22.00 -0.83
C THR A 214 2.15 22.32 0.36
N SER A 215 2.77 22.44 1.54
CA SER A 215 2.07 22.90 2.74
C SER A 215 1.69 24.38 2.67
N CYS A 216 0.56 24.75 3.28
CA CYS A 216 0.16 26.14 3.51
C CYS A 216 -0.44 26.28 4.92
N LYS A 217 -0.83 27.49 5.31
CA LYS A 217 -1.35 27.76 6.67
C LYS A 217 -2.55 26.89 7.04
N LYS A 218 -3.51 26.75 6.13
CA LYS A 218 -4.81 26.08 6.39
C LYS A 218 -4.93 24.69 5.78
N GLY A 219 -3.82 24.08 5.41
CA GLY A 219 -3.87 22.85 4.64
C GLY A 219 -2.61 22.58 3.84
N TRP A 220 -2.77 21.80 2.79
CA TRP A 220 -1.71 21.58 1.81
C TRP A 220 -2.32 21.33 0.44
N PHE A 221 -1.56 21.62 -0.61
CA PHE A 221 -1.94 21.39 -1.98
C PHE A 221 -1.27 20.13 -2.53
N TRP A 222 -2.01 19.35 -3.31
CA TRP A 222 -1.41 18.47 -4.31
C TRP A 222 -1.34 19.17 -5.66
N TRP A 223 -0.35 18.76 -6.44
CA TRP A 223 -0.18 19.04 -7.85
C TRP A 223 0.18 17.73 -8.55
N ILE A 224 -0.70 17.24 -9.40
CA ILE A 224 -0.53 15.96 -10.10
C ILE A 224 -0.62 16.23 -11.61
N PRO A 225 0.46 16.05 -12.37
CA PRO A 225 0.42 16.14 -13.82
C PRO A 225 -0.25 14.87 -14.37
N VAL A 226 -1.57 14.91 -14.57
CA VAL A 226 -2.32 13.78 -15.15
C VAL A 226 -2.11 13.71 -16.65
N ASP A 227 -2.14 14.88 -17.32
CA ASP A 227 -1.75 15.11 -18.73
C ASP A 227 -1.98 13.91 -19.68
N SER A 228 -3.21 13.36 -19.65
CA SER A 228 -3.65 12.28 -20.53
C SER A 228 -4.18 12.84 -21.85
N GLU A 229 -4.35 11.98 -22.86
CA GLU A 229 -4.91 12.40 -24.16
C GLU A 229 -6.33 12.99 -24.04
N GLU A 230 -7.16 12.48 -23.12
CA GLU A 230 -8.55 12.92 -22.95
C GLU A 230 -8.68 14.13 -22.02
N LEU A 231 -7.97 14.15 -20.89
CA LEU A 231 -8.10 15.22 -19.90
C LEU A 231 -7.12 16.39 -20.14
N GLY A 232 -5.90 16.10 -20.59
CA GLY A 232 -4.89 17.11 -20.96
C GLY A 232 -4.59 18.17 -19.88
N ALA A 233 -4.77 17.84 -18.60
CA ALA A 233 -4.75 18.81 -17.51
C ALA A 233 -3.96 18.35 -16.28
N THR A 234 -3.62 19.31 -15.44
CA THR A 234 -3.02 19.11 -14.12
C THR A 234 -4.11 19.12 -13.05
N SER A 235 -4.16 18.11 -12.19
CA SER A 235 -5.02 18.05 -11.01
C SER A 235 -4.38 18.85 -9.88
N VAL A 236 -5.12 19.83 -9.34
CA VAL A 236 -4.68 20.70 -8.24
C VAL A 236 -5.77 20.72 -7.17
N GLY A 237 -5.40 20.38 -5.94
CA GLY A 237 -6.37 20.32 -4.85
C GLY A 237 -5.80 20.74 -3.51
N LEU A 238 -6.58 21.53 -2.78
CA LEU A 238 -6.35 21.92 -1.40
C LEU A 238 -6.99 20.88 -0.48
N VAL A 239 -6.19 20.28 0.39
CA VAL A 239 -6.66 19.51 1.53
C VAL A 239 -6.64 20.39 2.77
N THR A 240 -7.80 20.61 3.36
CA THR A 240 -8.02 21.46 4.54
C THR A 240 -8.83 20.72 5.61
N GLY A 241 -9.07 21.37 6.74
CA GLY A 241 -9.70 20.76 7.90
C GLY A 241 -11.14 21.21 8.15
N GLN A 242 -11.92 20.36 8.83
CA GLN A 242 -13.28 20.67 9.24
C GLN A 242 -13.37 21.87 10.21
N GLU A 243 -12.30 22.18 10.92
CA GLU A 243 -12.17 23.36 11.77
C GLU A 243 -12.35 24.69 11.01
N PHE A 244 -12.16 24.72 9.69
CA PHE A 244 -12.43 25.90 8.85
C PHE A 244 -13.82 25.88 8.20
N LYS A 245 -14.73 25.00 8.65
CA LYS A 245 -16.04 24.82 8.02
C LYS A 245 -16.88 26.08 7.97
N ASP A 246 -16.96 26.80 9.07
CA ASP A 246 -17.75 28.03 9.11
C ASP A 246 -17.12 29.09 8.19
N GLU A 247 -15.80 29.18 8.17
CA GLU A 247 -15.07 30.12 7.31
C GLU A 247 -15.30 29.86 5.81
N TYR A 248 -15.12 28.64 5.32
CA TYR A 248 -15.36 28.37 3.89
C TYR A 248 -16.84 28.41 3.50
N ASN A 249 -17.77 28.21 4.44
CA ASN A 249 -19.21 28.39 4.20
C ASN A 249 -19.59 29.89 4.12
N GLU A 250 -18.97 30.73 4.94
CA GLU A 250 -19.21 32.18 4.94
C GLU A 250 -18.54 32.89 3.76
N MET A 251 -17.28 32.55 3.47
CA MET A 251 -16.52 33.13 2.34
C MET A 251 -16.97 32.59 0.99
N GLY A 252 -17.47 31.36 0.96
CA GLY A 252 -17.63 30.55 -0.25
C GLY A 252 -16.34 29.79 -0.58
N VAL A 253 -16.51 28.53 -0.99
CA VAL A 253 -15.39 27.58 -1.23
C VAL A 253 -14.40 28.10 -2.28
N GLU A 254 -14.89 28.75 -3.33
CA GLU A 254 -14.04 29.38 -4.36
C GLU A 254 -13.09 30.43 -3.77
N ALA A 255 -13.63 31.37 -2.98
CA ALA A 255 -12.82 32.42 -2.36
C ALA A 255 -11.84 31.85 -1.32
N PHE A 256 -12.24 30.78 -0.60
CA PHE A 256 -11.37 30.09 0.34
C PHE A 256 -10.20 29.38 -0.37
N PHE A 257 -10.47 28.71 -1.48
CA PHE A 257 -9.45 28.03 -2.30
C PHE A 257 -8.44 29.04 -2.89
N GLU A 258 -8.92 30.15 -3.46
CA GLU A 258 -8.06 31.21 -3.99
C GLU A 258 -7.21 31.86 -2.89
N ALA A 259 -7.79 32.10 -1.71
CA ALA A 259 -7.04 32.63 -0.56
C ALA A 259 -5.92 31.66 -0.11
N ALA A 260 -6.19 30.35 -0.12
CA ALA A 260 -5.18 29.35 0.19
C ALA A 260 -4.09 29.27 -0.88
N LEU A 261 -4.41 29.49 -2.16
CA LEU A 261 -3.42 29.59 -3.24
C LEU A 261 -2.47 30.78 -3.04
N GLU A 262 -2.97 31.92 -2.56
CA GLU A 262 -2.10 33.07 -2.21
C GLU A 262 -1.11 32.73 -1.10
N ASP A 263 -1.46 31.82 -0.18
CA ASP A 263 -0.58 31.29 0.87
C ASP A 263 0.33 30.14 0.38
N ALA A 264 0.29 29.79 -0.91
CA ALA A 264 1.08 28.70 -1.51
C ALA A 264 1.81 29.18 -2.79
N PRO A 265 2.82 30.07 -2.67
CA PRO A 265 3.47 30.70 -3.82
C PRO A 265 4.12 29.70 -4.80
N GLN A 266 4.58 28.55 -4.32
CA GLN A 266 5.13 27.47 -5.14
C GLN A 266 4.08 26.89 -6.08
N VAL A 267 2.83 26.74 -5.61
CA VAL A 267 1.71 26.25 -6.44
C VAL A 267 1.33 27.31 -7.48
N LYS A 268 1.31 28.60 -7.10
CA LYS A 268 1.08 29.70 -8.05
C LYS A 268 2.19 29.79 -9.10
N GLU A 269 3.44 29.50 -8.74
CA GLU A 269 4.52 29.42 -9.71
C GLU A 269 4.29 28.28 -10.73
N LEU A 270 3.90 27.10 -10.25
CA LEU A 270 3.58 25.95 -11.10
C LEU A 270 2.43 26.25 -12.06
N LEU A 271 1.38 26.94 -11.60
CA LEU A 271 0.30 27.43 -12.45
C LEU A 271 0.83 28.42 -13.50
N GLY A 272 1.44 29.51 -13.06
CA GLY A 272 1.85 30.61 -13.92
C GLY A 272 0.68 31.37 -14.57
N ASP A 273 1.00 32.48 -15.24
CA ASP A 273 0.01 33.47 -15.70
C ASP A 273 -0.94 32.99 -16.81
N ARG A 274 -0.60 31.88 -17.47
CA ARG A 274 -1.39 31.32 -18.59
C ARG A 274 -2.32 30.20 -18.16
N ALA A 275 -2.19 29.70 -16.93
CA ALA A 275 -3.01 28.58 -16.47
C ALA A 275 -4.49 28.91 -16.54
N ARG A 276 -5.28 27.95 -17.02
CA ARG A 276 -6.74 28.09 -17.13
C ARG A 276 -7.41 26.92 -16.45
N ARG A 277 -8.27 27.22 -15.49
CA ARG A 277 -9.10 26.22 -14.84
C ARG A 277 -10.13 25.66 -15.82
N THR A 278 -10.17 24.35 -16.00
CA THR A 278 -11.03 23.69 -16.99
C THR A 278 -12.32 23.14 -16.38
N GLN A 279 -12.37 23.00 -15.06
CA GLN A 279 -13.52 22.45 -14.34
C GLN A 279 -13.95 23.32 -13.16
N PRO A 280 -15.19 23.18 -12.66
CA PRO A 280 -15.58 23.72 -11.37
C PRO A 280 -14.72 23.14 -10.25
N LEU A 281 -14.73 23.81 -9.10
CA LEU A 281 -14.14 23.25 -7.89
C LEU A 281 -15.03 22.13 -7.36
N ASN A 282 -14.45 20.93 -7.23
CA ASN A 282 -15.07 19.77 -6.62
C ASN A 282 -14.72 19.71 -5.14
N ALA A 283 -15.58 19.06 -4.34
CA ALA A 283 -15.34 18.83 -2.92
C ALA A 283 -15.45 17.34 -2.59
N ILE A 284 -14.55 16.83 -1.75
CA ILE A 284 -14.66 15.50 -1.17
C ILE A 284 -14.45 15.58 0.35
N THR A 285 -15.30 14.87 1.10
CA THR A 285 -15.29 14.85 2.57
C THR A 285 -15.07 13.43 3.07
N ASP A 286 -14.10 12.72 2.51
CA ASP A 286 -13.72 11.38 2.95
C ASP A 286 -12.79 11.53 4.15
N TRP A 287 -13.37 11.58 5.35
CA TRP A 287 -12.59 11.58 6.60
C TRP A 287 -11.88 10.24 6.76
N ALA A 288 -10.73 10.22 7.43
CA ALA A 288 -10.08 8.96 7.77
C ALA A 288 -11.04 8.10 8.62
N TYR A 289 -11.18 6.83 8.26
CA TYR A 289 -11.99 5.87 9.01
C TYR A 289 -11.49 4.44 8.83
N ALA A 290 -11.86 3.57 9.76
CA ALA A 290 -11.79 2.13 9.61
C ALA A 290 -13.06 1.47 10.15
N CYS A 291 -13.42 0.32 9.59
CA CYS A 291 -14.43 -0.55 10.16
C CYS A 291 -13.89 -1.40 11.32
N ASP A 292 -14.76 -1.78 12.27
CA ASP A 292 -14.40 -2.66 13.40
C ASP A 292 -13.84 -4.01 12.92
N HIS A 293 -14.53 -4.56 11.93
CA HIS A 293 -14.17 -5.78 11.21
C HIS A 293 -14.31 -5.52 9.71
N VAL A 294 -13.45 -6.15 8.91
CA VAL A 294 -13.42 -6.04 7.43
C VAL A 294 -13.66 -7.39 6.74
N ALA A 295 -13.97 -8.43 7.50
CA ALA A 295 -14.38 -9.74 7.00
C ALA A 295 -15.25 -10.45 8.04
N GLY A 296 -16.05 -11.41 7.58
CA GLY A 296 -16.88 -12.26 8.42
C GLY A 296 -17.55 -13.38 7.60
N PRO A 297 -18.53 -14.09 8.17
CA PRO A 297 -19.15 -15.23 7.51
C PRO A 297 -19.77 -14.87 6.14
N GLY A 298 -19.14 -15.35 5.07
CA GLY A 298 -19.59 -15.15 3.69
C GLY A 298 -19.27 -13.78 3.07
N TYR A 299 -18.53 -12.90 3.75
CA TYR A 299 -18.15 -11.61 3.16
C TYR A 299 -16.73 -11.11 3.53
N MET A 300 -16.15 -10.32 2.64
CA MET A 300 -14.92 -9.55 2.85
C MET A 300 -15.09 -8.12 2.32
N MET A 301 -14.31 -7.17 2.83
CA MET A 301 -14.34 -5.77 2.43
C MET A 301 -12.95 -5.36 1.91
N ALA A 302 -12.89 -4.65 0.78
CA ALA A 302 -11.65 -4.26 0.14
C ALA A 302 -11.63 -2.76 -0.25
N GLY A 303 -10.47 -2.13 -0.08
CA GLY A 303 -10.27 -0.70 -0.33
C GLY A 303 -11.14 0.18 0.56
N ASP A 304 -11.60 1.31 0.03
CA ASP A 304 -12.33 2.33 0.81
C ASP A 304 -13.66 1.81 1.41
N ALA A 305 -14.16 0.65 0.97
CA ALA A 305 -15.28 0.01 1.65
C ALA A 305 -14.96 -0.30 3.11
N ALA A 306 -13.72 -0.73 3.39
CA ALA A 306 -13.20 -1.12 4.70
C ALA A 306 -12.61 0.05 5.49
N ALA A 307 -11.72 0.83 4.86
CA ALA A 307 -11.03 1.91 5.54
C ALA A 307 -10.48 2.93 4.55
N PHE A 308 -10.40 4.18 4.98
CA PHE A 308 -9.78 5.29 4.26
C PHE A 308 -8.88 6.08 5.23
N LEU A 309 -7.89 6.80 4.71
CA LEU A 309 -7.01 7.66 5.50
C LEU A 309 -7.02 9.09 4.98
N ASP A 310 -6.12 9.37 4.05
CA ASP A 310 -5.77 10.72 3.62
C ASP A 310 -5.01 10.62 2.29
N PRO A 311 -5.21 11.56 1.35
CA PRO A 311 -4.57 11.51 0.04
C PRO A 311 -3.07 11.85 0.01
N LEU A 312 -2.48 12.40 1.08
CA LEU A 312 -1.11 12.96 1.14
C LEU A 312 -0.03 12.04 0.58
N LEU A 313 -0.19 10.74 0.81
CA LEU A 313 0.82 9.73 0.49
C LEU A 313 0.45 8.90 -0.74
N SER A 314 -0.66 9.24 -1.42
CA SER A 314 -1.12 8.55 -2.62
C SER A 314 -1.37 7.03 -2.41
N THR A 315 -1.78 6.62 -1.21
CA THR A 315 -1.87 5.19 -0.84
C THR A 315 -3.20 4.53 -1.21
N GLY A 316 -4.26 5.29 -1.48
CA GLY A 316 -5.63 4.76 -1.64
C GLY A 316 -5.76 3.63 -2.67
N VAL A 317 -5.37 3.87 -3.94
CA VAL A 317 -5.46 2.86 -5.00
C VAL A 317 -4.57 1.65 -4.70
N THR A 318 -3.38 1.90 -4.17
CA THR A 318 -2.44 0.85 -3.76
C THR A 318 -3.02 -0.06 -2.69
N MET A 319 -3.58 0.52 -1.61
CA MET A 319 -4.24 -0.24 -0.55
C MET A 319 -5.47 -0.99 -1.09
N ALA A 320 -6.23 -0.37 -1.99
CA ALA A 320 -7.39 -1.00 -2.63
C ALA A 320 -7.00 -2.25 -3.42
N MET A 321 -5.98 -2.17 -4.29
CA MET A 321 -5.53 -3.31 -5.10
C MET A 321 -4.87 -4.40 -4.25
N LEU A 322 -4.01 -4.02 -3.29
CA LEU A 322 -3.39 -4.99 -2.38
C LEU A 322 -4.43 -5.71 -1.51
N ALA A 323 -5.44 -5.00 -1.03
CA ALA A 323 -6.58 -5.60 -0.34
C ALA A 323 -7.35 -6.56 -1.25
N GLY A 324 -7.60 -6.17 -2.51
CA GLY A 324 -8.28 -7.03 -3.47
C GLY A 324 -7.51 -8.32 -3.78
N TYR A 325 -6.18 -8.22 -3.92
CA TYR A 325 -5.30 -9.39 -4.05
C TYR A 325 -5.38 -10.29 -2.80
N SER A 326 -5.23 -9.71 -1.60
CA SER A 326 -5.30 -10.47 -0.34
C SER A 326 -6.65 -11.16 -0.14
N ALA A 327 -7.75 -10.48 -0.48
CA ALA A 327 -9.10 -11.04 -0.43
C ALA A 327 -9.23 -12.22 -1.41
N SER A 328 -8.71 -12.08 -2.63
CA SER A 328 -8.73 -13.15 -3.63
C SER A 328 -7.99 -14.41 -3.15
N ALA A 329 -6.83 -14.24 -2.50
CA ALA A 329 -6.04 -15.34 -1.97
C ALA A 329 -6.79 -16.05 -0.83
N CYS A 330 -7.35 -15.29 0.12
CA CYS A 330 -8.12 -15.87 1.21
C CYS A 330 -9.37 -16.61 0.69
N ILE A 331 -10.12 -16.01 -0.25
CA ILE A 331 -11.32 -16.62 -0.81
C ILE A 331 -10.99 -17.88 -1.62
N HIS A 332 -9.91 -17.88 -2.40
CA HIS A 332 -9.43 -19.09 -3.09
C HIS A 332 -9.16 -20.22 -2.10
N THR A 333 -8.41 -19.94 -1.03
CA THR A 333 -8.12 -20.92 0.02
C THR A 333 -9.39 -21.47 0.64
N MET A 334 -10.35 -20.62 1.01
CA MET A 334 -11.62 -21.05 1.63
C MET A 334 -12.55 -21.79 0.66
N LEU A 335 -12.49 -21.48 -0.64
CA LEU A 335 -13.28 -22.19 -1.66
C LEU A 335 -12.74 -23.58 -1.96
N SER A 336 -11.42 -23.76 -1.88
CA SER A 336 -10.77 -25.07 -2.04
C SER A 336 -10.82 -25.89 -0.76
N ASN A 337 -10.65 -25.24 0.40
CA ASN A 337 -10.52 -25.85 1.73
C ASN A 337 -11.49 -25.15 2.72
N PRO A 338 -12.76 -25.56 2.79
CA PRO A 338 -13.79 -24.88 3.61
C PRO A 338 -13.47 -24.78 5.11
N GLU A 339 -12.68 -25.71 5.65
CA GLU A 339 -12.19 -25.69 7.03
C GLU A 339 -11.26 -24.51 7.34
N MET A 340 -10.68 -23.87 6.31
CA MET A 340 -9.81 -22.69 6.44
C MET A 340 -10.59 -21.38 6.56
N GLU A 341 -11.93 -21.41 6.59
CA GLU A 341 -12.76 -20.20 6.64
C GLU A 341 -12.39 -19.27 7.81
N GLU A 342 -12.44 -19.77 9.04
CA GLU A 342 -12.14 -18.99 10.24
C GLU A 342 -10.69 -18.44 10.24
N PRO A 343 -9.64 -19.26 10.01
CA PRO A 343 -8.27 -18.77 9.90
C PRO A 343 -8.07 -17.68 8.83
N CYS A 344 -8.69 -17.84 7.66
CA CYS A 344 -8.57 -16.88 6.56
C CYS A 344 -9.30 -15.56 6.86
N VAL A 345 -10.49 -15.62 7.45
CA VAL A 345 -11.24 -14.43 7.88
C VAL A 345 -10.45 -13.66 8.95
N ASP A 346 -9.91 -14.36 9.95
CA ASP A 346 -9.13 -13.74 11.03
C ASP A 346 -7.82 -13.13 10.50
N PHE A 347 -7.12 -13.85 9.61
CA PHE A 347 -5.92 -13.37 8.95
C PHE A 347 -6.19 -12.09 8.15
N TYR A 348 -7.22 -12.10 7.31
CA TYR A 348 -7.56 -10.95 6.47
C TYR A 348 -7.94 -9.74 7.34
N ASN A 349 -8.80 -9.97 8.33
CA ASN A 349 -9.26 -8.90 9.24
C ASN A 349 -8.09 -8.26 10.00
N THR A 350 -7.22 -9.08 10.59
CA THR A 350 -6.07 -8.63 11.37
C THR A 350 -5.08 -7.84 10.51
N ASN A 351 -4.70 -8.39 9.35
CA ASN A 351 -3.66 -7.78 8.52
C ASN A 351 -4.13 -6.49 7.84
N TYR A 352 -5.39 -6.43 7.40
CA TYR A 352 -5.95 -5.21 6.84
C TYR A 352 -5.90 -4.07 7.86
N LEU A 353 -6.44 -4.32 9.06
CA LEU A 353 -6.50 -3.30 10.11
C LEU A 353 -5.11 -2.91 10.61
N ARG A 354 -4.17 -3.85 10.65
CA ARG A 354 -2.77 -3.56 10.96
C ARG A 354 -2.11 -2.67 9.90
N MET A 355 -2.30 -2.98 8.61
CA MET A 355 -1.83 -2.14 7.50
C MET A 355 -2.38 -0.72 7.60
N TRP A 356 -3.67 -0.59 7.90
CA TRP A 356 -4.30 0.70 8.08
C TRP A 356 -3.71 1.47 9.27
N ASN A 357 -3.59 0.82 10.44
CA ASN A 357 -3.03 1.47 11.64
C ASN A 357 -1.59 1.97 11.45
N VAL A 358 -0.73 1.15 10.85
CA VAL A 358 0.66 1.54 10.54
C VAL A 358 0.70 2.75 9.60
N THR A 359 -0.13 2.73 8.55
CA THR A 359 -0.20 3.82 7.57
C THR A 359 -0.73 5.10 8.22
N LYS A 360 -1.70 4.98 9.14
CA LYS A 360 -2.26 6.09 9.91
C LYS A 360 -1.25 6.72 10.85
N ASP A 361 -0.53 5.92 11.63
CA ASP A 361 0.48 6.41 12.57
C ASP A 361 1.61 7.13 11.82
N PHE A 362 1.99 6.58 10.67
CA PHE A 362 2.92 7.22 9.78
C PHE A 362 2.42 8.58 9.26
N LEU A 363 1.16 8.64 8.83
CA LEU A 363 0.55 9.86 8.35
C LEU A 363 0.53 10.92 9.46
N HIS A 364 0.12 10.56 10.68
CA HIS A 364 0.17 11.48 11.83
C HIS A 364 1.57 12.01 12.08
N TYR A 365 2.57 11.13 12.00
CA TYR A 365 3.97 11.54 12.10
C TYR A 365 4.34 12.56 11.02
N PHE A 366 3.91 12.35 9.77
CA PHE A 366 4.21 13.25 8.66
C PHE A 366 3.58 14.64 8.85
N TYR A 367 2.35 14.70 9.35
CA TYR A 367 1.68 15.95 9.76
C TYR A 367 2.39 16.64 10.92
N ALA A 368 2.81 15.89 11.95
CA ALA A 368 3.53 16.44 13.10
C ALA A 368 4.86 17.10 12.67
N GLY A 369 5.58 16.52 11.71
CA GLY A 369 6.80 17.12 11.16
C GLY A 369 6.58 18.51 10.56
N ASN A 370 5.40 18.77 9.99
CA ASN A 370 5.04 20.08 9.42
C ASN A 370 4.47 21.06 10.44
N ALA A 371 3.88 20.57 11.53
CA ALA A 371 3.33 21.44 12.57
C ALA A 371 4.38 22.39 13.14
N SER A 372 5.64 21.98 13.12
CA SER A 372 6.77 22.82 13.50
C SER A 372 6.97 24.07 12.61
N ALA A 373 6.51 24.05 11.36
CA ALA A 373 6.54 25.19 10.44
C ALA A 373 5.35 26.15 10.61
N TYR A 374 4.24 25.64 11.13
CA TYR A 374 2.97 26.36 11.30
C TYR A 374 2.44 26.17 12.72
N SER A 375 3.27 26.47 13.72
CA SER A 375 2.99 26.15 15.13
C SER A 375 1.77 26.88 15.71
N ASP A 376 1.37 27.99 15.10
CA ASP A 376 0.22 28.80 15.52
C ASP A 376 -1.05 28.50 14.71
N GLU A 377 -0.98 27.59 13.74
CA GLU A 377 -2.09 27.28 12.85
C GLU A 377 -2.88 26.06 13.34
N ILE A 378 -4.20 26.22 13.42
CA ILE A 378 -5.09 25.19 13.97
C ILE A 378 -5.11 23.91 13.13
N PHE A 379 -4.89 24.03 11.81
CA PHE A 379 -4.83 22.86 10.92
C PHE A 379 -3.75 21.87 11.36
N TRP A 380 -2.57 22.39 11.65
CA TRP A 380 -1.41 21.57 11.92
C TRP A 380 -1.38 21.08 13.37
N THR A 381 -1.72 21.95 14.31
CA THR A 381 -1.77 21.60 15.75
C THR A 381 -2.87 20.58 16.08
N ALA A 382 -4.02 20.62 15.40
CA ALA A 382 -5.08 19.62 15.60
C ALA A 382 -4.68 18.20 15.17
N ARG A 383 -3.71 18.09 14.25
CA ARG A 383 -3.21 16.82 13.69
C ARG A 383 -1.92 16.35 14.34
N GLU A 384 -1.45 17.04 15.37
CA GLU A 384 -0.36 16.59 16.23
C GLU A 384 -0.86 15.41 17.08
N SER A 385 -0.44 14.20 16.75
CA SER A 385 -0.80 12.99 17.51
C SER A 385 0.33 12.45 18.37
N LEU A 386 1.56 12.85 18.10
CA LEU A 386 2.75 12.41 18.82
C LEU A 386 3.43 13.65 19.40
N SER A 387 3.60 13.69 20.72
CA SER A 387 4.47 14.67 21.38
C SER A 387 5.92 14.28 21.09
N LEU A 388 6.39 14.60 19.90
CA LEU A 388 7.80 14.43 19.56
C LEU A 388 8.53 15.65 20.10
N ASN A 389 9.38 15.43 21.10
CA ASN A 389 10.24 16.48 21.63
C ASN A 389 11.31 16.93 20.62
N GLU A 390 11.45 16.26 19.47
CA GLU A 390 12.47 16.56 18.49
C GLU A 390 11.98 16.48 17.04
N ASN A 391 12.48 17.42 16.23
CA ASN A 391 12.30 17.55 14.78
C ASN A 391 12.94 16.38 14.02
N VAL A 392 12.32 15.20 14.05
CA VAL A 392 12.68 14.12 13.13
C VAL A 392 12.13 14.48 11.74
N GLY A 393 12.98 14.48 10.71
CA GLY A 393 12.66 15.05 9.40
C GLY A 393 11.62 14.23 8.62
N ALA A 394 10.55 14.90 8.16
CA ALA A 394 9.47 14.31 7.34
C ALA A 394 9.97 13.47 6.16
N LYS A 395 11.12 13.84 5.57
CA LYS A 395 11.78 13.11 4.49
C LYS A 395 12.17 11.67 4.85
N GLN A 396 12.81 11.47 6.01
CA GLN A 396 13.28 10.14 6.41
C GLN A 396 12.11 9.19 6.67
N ALA A 397 11.04 9.73 7.25
CA ALA A 397 9.81 8.99 7.40
C ALA A 397 9.23 8.62 6.02
N PHE A 398 9.07 9.57 5.10
CA PHE A 398 8.43 9.24 3.82
C PHE A 398 9.18 8.15 3.06
N CYS A 399 10.52 8.23 3.03
CA CYS A 399 11.35 7.15 2.50
C CYS A 399 11.04 5.81 3.19
N PHE A 400 10.95 5.79 4.52
CA PHE A 400 10.58 4.59 5.28
C PHE A 400 9.21 4.04 4.90
N MET A 401 8.19 4.88 4.75
CA MET A 401 6.85 4.46 4.30
C MET A 401 6.89 3.81 2.92
N VAL A 402 7.51 4.47 1.94
CA VAL A 402 7.61 3.93 0.58
C VAL A 402 8.38 2.61 0.58
N ASN A 403 9.27 2.40 1.55
CA ASN A 403 10.01 1.16 1.75
C ASN A 403 9.22 0.07 2.51
N THR A 404 8.16 0.42 3.24
CA THR A 404 7.41 -0.48 4.13
C THR A 404 5.98 -0.76 3.68
N ILE A 405 5.46 -0.03 2.70
CA ILE A 405 4.24 -0.43 2.00
C ILE A 405 4.64 -1.48 0.97
N PRO A 406 4.51 -2.74 1.40
CA PRO A 406 3.69 -3.62 0.62
C PRO A 406 2.95 -4.70 1.41
N GLY A 407 1.63 -4.69 1.26
CA GLY A 407 0.74 -5.86 1.35
C GLY A 407 0.52 -6.50 2.71
N ASN A 408 1.44 -6.37 3.67
CA ASN A 408 1.28 -6.88 5.02
C ASN A 408 2.38 -6.30 5.95
N PRO A 409 2.09 -5.41 6.91
CA PRO A 409 3.13 -4.91 7.80
C PRO A 409 3.58 -6.03 8.76
N HIS A 410 4.73 -6.63 8.43
CA HIS A 410 5.44 -7.54 9.31
C HIS A 410 5.65 -6.88 10.69
N PRO A 411 5.70 -7.64 11.82
CA PRO A 411 6.06 -7.12 13.16
C PRO A 411 7.38 -6.34 13.23
N ALA A 412 8.21 -6.44 12.19
CA ALA A 412 9.39 -5.63 12.01
C ALA A 412 9.06 -4.14 11.84
N VAL A 413 7.88 -3.76 11.34
CA VAL A 413 7.51 -2.35 11.14
C VAL A 413 7.27 -1.64 12.47
N GLU A 414 6.64 -2.28 13.46
CA GLU A 414 6.54 -1.74 14.84
C GLU A 414 7.92 -1.61 15.50
N LYS A 415 8.77 -2.63 15.35
CA LYS A 415 10.17 -2.57 15.84
C LYS A 415 11.00 -1.53 15.08
N GLN A 416 10.69 -1.24 13.82
CA GLN A 416 11.38 -0.25 13.01
C GLN A 416 10.92 1.17 13.32
N ILE A 417 9.65 1.39 13.70
CA ILE A 417 9.21 2.67 14.28
C ILE A 417 9.99 2.94 15.57
N HIS A 418 10.16 1.92 16.42
CA HIS A 418 10.94 2.05 17.66
C HIS A 418 12.45 2.18 17.42
N MET A 419 13.04 1.44 16.48
CA MET A 419 14.45 1.59 16.06
C MET A 419 14.70 2.93 15.37
N PHE A 420 13.74 3.46 14.62
CA PHE A 420 13.82 4.78 13.99
C PHE A 420 13.73 5.87 15.06
N GLN A 421 12.83 5.74 16.03
CA GLN A 421 12.81 6.59 17.23
C GLN A 421 14.17 6.55 17.94
N GLN A 422 14.72 5.37 18.23
CA GLN A 422 16.04 5.22 18.85
C GLN A 422 17.20 5.75 17.99
N PHE A 423 17.18 5.55 16.67
CA PHE A 423 18.19 6.07 15.75
C PHE A 423 18.20 7.60 15.71
N MET A 424 17.02 8.21 15.83
CA MET A 424 16.84 9.66 15.77
C MET A 424 17.21 10.35 17.08
N ASP A 425 16.91 9.73 18.24
CA ASP A 425 17.37 10.21 19.57
C ASP A 425 18.91 10.30 19.67
N HIS A 426 19.65 9.62 18.79
CA HIS A 426 21.12 9.64 18.75
C HIS A 426 21.72 10.63 17.74
N MET A 427 20.89 11.37 16.98
CA MET A 427 21.34 12.41 16.04
C MET A 427 21.41 13.82 16.66
N GLU A 428 21.28 13.95 18.00
CA GLU A 428 21.34 15.18 18.82
C GLU A 428 22.65 16.01 18.75
N HIS A 429 23.53 15.83 17.75
CA HIS A 429 24.71 16.67 17.56
C HIS A 429 24.68 17.42 16.22
N PRO A 430 24.60 18.77 16.26
CA PRO A 430 24.39 19.57 15.07
C PRO A 430 25.58 19.45 14.12
N MET A 431 25.33 19.07 12.86
CA MET A 431 26.29 19.24 11.78
C MET A 431 26.35 20.72 11.36
N GLU A 432 26.95 21.55 12.20
CA GLU A 432 27.52 22.81 11.76
C GLU A 432 29.02 22.62 11.52
N ALA A 433 29.45 22.99 10.30
CA ALA A 433 30.83 23.09 9.81
C ALA A 433 31.61 21.79 9.55
N MET A 434 31.67 21.38 8.27
CA MET A 434 32.91 20.83 7.69
C MET A 434 33.10 21.25 6.23
N SER A 435 33.49 22.51 6.05
CA SER A 435 34.36 22.90 4.94
C SER A 435 35.81 22.89 5.45
N CYS A 436 36.48 21.74 5.52
CA CYS A 436 37.91 21.71 5.87
C CYS A 436 38.50 20.32 5.61
N GLN A 437 39.57 20.27 4.82
CA GLN A 437 40.46 19.12 4.70
C GLN A 437 41.03 18.76 6.08
N THR A 438 40.63 17.63 6.68
CA THR A 438 41.39 17.02 7.77
C THR A 438 41.24 15.50 7.69
N ASP A 439 42.37 14.83 7.90
CA ASP A 439 42.67 13.47 7.44
C ASP A 439 41.95 12.40 8.29
N TYR A 440 41.17 11.56 7.64
CA TYR A 440 40.26 10.54 8.21
C TYR A 440 40.97 9.54 9.17
N GLN A 441 42.29 9.40 9.05
CA GLN A 441 43.10 8.47 9.84
C GLN A 441 43.40 8.95 11.27
N GLU A 442 43.40 10.26 11.55
CA GLU A 442 43.69 10.78 12.90
C GLU A 442 42.47 10.62 13.84
N LEU A 443 41.26 10.60 13.28
CA LEU A 443 40.01 10.35 14.00
C LEU A 443 39.88 8.87 14.44
N LEU A 444 40.28 7.92 13.59
CA LEU A 444 40.28 6.49 13.94
C LEU A 444 41.23 6.16 15.09
N GLY A 445 42.36 6.86 15.20
CA GLY A 445 43.34 6.66 16.27
C GLY A 445 42.85 7.04 17.67
N ARG A 446 41.85 7.94 17.77
CA ARG A 446 41.29 8.38 19.07
C ARG A 446 40.08 7.57 19.54
N ALA A 447 39.47 6.78 18.65
CA ALA A 447 38.28 5.97 18.96
C ALA A 447 38.60 4.66 19.73
N ASN A 448 39.82 4.15 19.65
CA ASN A 448 40.22 2.87 20.28
C ASN A 448 40.46 2.93 21.81
N GLY A 449 39.98 3.98 22.49
CA GLY A 449 40.31 4.26 23.90
C GLY A 449 39.15 4.23 24.90
N TRP A 450 37.91 3.92 24.49
CA TRP A 450 36.75 4.11 25.35
C TRP A 450 35.99 2.81 25.67
N VAL A 451 36.15 2.41 26.95
CA VAL A 451 35.27 1.61 27.84
C VAL A 451 35.40 0.07 27.82
N GLU A 452 35.84 -0.47 28.97
CA GLU A 452 35.76 -1.88 29.37
C GLU A 452 34.30 -2.34 29.51
N PHE A 453 33.91 -3.38 28.75
CA PHE A 453 32.53 -3.84 28.53
C PHE A 453 31.90 -4.71 29.63
N ASP A 454 32.58 -4.97 30.75
CA ASP A 454 32.16 -6.02 31.70
C ASP A 454 31.12 -5.61 32.78
N LYS A 455 30.43 -4.46 32.65
CA LYS A 455 29.48 -3.99 33.70
C LYS A 455 28.20 -3.28 33.20
N LEU A 456 27.57 -3.74 32.13
CA LEU A 456 26.24 -3.25 31.73
C LEU A 456 25.22 -4.40 31.75
N SER A 457 24.23 -4.25 32.63
CA SER A 457 23.14 -5.18 32.90
C SER A 457 21.99 -5.03 31.88
N ASP A 458 21.56 -6.14 31.27
CA ASP A 458 20.23 -6.53 30.72
C ASP A 458 19.21 -5.51 30.21
N SER A 459 19.55 -4.25 29.96
CA SER A 459 18.63 -3.30 29.34
C SER A 459 19.40 -2.11 28.80
N VAL A 460 19.01 -1.68 27.60
CA VAL A 460 19.49 -0.54 26.81
C VAL A 460 20.50 -0.90 25.72
N VAL A 461 20.03 -0.77 24.47
CA VAL A 461 20.83 -0.68 23.24
C VAL A 461 21.05 0.80 22.90
N PRO A 462 22.28 1.16 22.47
CA PRO A 462 22.46 2.24 21.51
C PRO A 462 23.39 1.87 20.33
N VAL A 463 23.31 2.65 19.25
CA VAL A 463 23.40 2.21 17.84
C VAL A 463 24.65 2.75 17.06
N VAL A 464 24.88 2.18 15.85
CA VAL A 464 25.42 2.77 14.58
C VAL A 464 26.91 3.16 14.43
N ASN A 465 27.63 2.50 13.49
CA ASN A 465 28.27 3.09 12.27
C ASN A 465 29.11 2.04 11.48
N GLY A 466 29.04 2.03 10.14
CA GLY A 466 30.05 1.34 9.30
C GLY A 466 29.66 1.11 7.82
N SER A 467 30.48 1.63 6.90
CA SER A 467 30.41 1.55 5.43
C SER A 467 30.81 0.18 4.84
N VAL A 468 30.28 -0.17 3.66
CA VAL A 468 30.64 -1.37 2.88
C VAL A 468 31.76 -1.06 1.88
N GLU A 469 32.91 -1.73 2.02
CA GLU A 469 33.87 -1.95 0.92
C GLU A 469 33.82 -3.43 0.50
N SER A 470 33.80 -3.69 -0.81
CA SER A 470 33.80 -5.05 -1.37
C SER A 470 35.15 -5.40 -1.99
N SER A 471 35.69 -6.58 -1.69
CA SER A 471 36.75 -7.20 -2.53
C SER A 471 36.70 -8.74 -2.46
N TYR A 472 36.89 -9.38 -3.61
CA TYR A 472 36.90 -10.85 -3.80
C TYR A 472 38.33 -11.35 -4.05
N ARG A 473 38.66 -12.57 -3.63
CA ARG A 473 39.88 -13.29 -4.09
C ARG A 473 39.62 -14.79 -4.26
N ILE A 474 40.11 -15.33 -5.37
CA ILE A 474 40.05 -16.76 -5.74
C ILE A 474 41.46 -17.34 -5.69
N ASP A 475 41.68 -18.44 -4.97
CA ASP A 475 42.88 -19.27 -5.09
C ASP A 475 42.57 -20.51 -5.95
N LYS A 476 43.33 -20.72 -7.02
CA LYS A 476 43.14 -21.77 -8.02
C LYS A 476 43.91 -23.07 -7.72
N ALA A 477 44.75 -23.10 -6.68
CA ALA A 477 45.62 -24.25 -6.41
C ALA A 477 44.98 -25.33 -5.53
N SER A 478 44.04 -24.96 -4.64
CA SER A 478 43.47 -25.89 -3.66
C SER A 478 42.08 -26.42 -3.99
N HIS A 479 41.40 -25.90 -5.04
CA HIS A 479 39.99 -26.22 -5.36
C HIS A 479 39.08 -26.28 -4.12
N SER A 480 39.37 -25.45 -3.11
CA SER A 480 38.54 -25.30 -1.93
C SER A 480 37.81 -23.97 -2.05
N LEU A 481 36.49 -24.03 -2.22
CA LEU A 481 35.63 -23.00 -1.68
C LEU A 481 35.63 -23.23 -0.17
N GLU A 482 36.19 -22.31 0.61
CA GLU A 482 35.79 -22.23 2.02
C GLU A 482 34.37 -21.69 2.05
N GLU A 483 33.42 -22.60 1.84
CA GLU A 483 32.07 -22.48 2.34
C GLU A 483 32.09 -23.03 3.77
N ILE A 484 31.96 -22.14 4.76
CA ILE A 484 31.52 -22.55 6.08
C ILE A 484 30.17 -21.92 6.35
N ARG A 485 29.17 -22.81 6.22
CA ARG A 485 27.86 -22.90 6.84
C ARG A 485 27.44 -21.76 7.78
N GLY A 486 26.23 -21.29 7.52
CA GLY A 486 25.30 -20.83 8.54
C GLY A 486 24.22 -19.95 7.93
N VAL A 487 23.04 -20.52 7.66
CA VAL A 487 21.83 -19.79 8.06
C VAL A 487 21.82 -19.91 9.58
N ALA A 488 22.43 -18.94 10.25
CA ALA A 488 22.35 -18.81 11.69
C ALA A 488 21.28 -17.76 11.98
N TYR A 489 20.24 -18.17 12.71
CA TYR A 489 19.51 -17.26 13.58
C TYR A 489 20.53 -16.61 14.51
N ASP A 490 20.85 -15.34 14.28
CA ASP A 490 21.52 -14.52 15.27
C ASP A 490 20.42 -14.01 16.22
N GLN A 491 20.49 -14.41 17.50
CA GLN A 491 19.55 -13.94 18.52
C GLN A 491 19.64 -12.42 18.77
N GLU A 492 20.60 -11.70 18.15
CA GLU A 492 20.80 -10.27 18.37
C GLU A 492 20.83 -9.37 17.11
N ARG A 493 20.60 -9.89 15.88
CA ARG A 493 20.46 -9.02 14.69
C ARG A 493 19.38 -9.45 13.70
N ALA A 494 18.50 -8.50 13.40
CA ALA A 494 17.44 -8.64 12.40
C ALA A 494 18.02 -8.84 10.99
N VAL A 495 17.73 -9.99 10.40
CA VAL A 495 18.06 -10.29 9.00
C VAL A 495 17.12 -9.49 8.11
N PHE A 496 17.68 -8.52 7.38
CA PHE A 496 17.06 -7.92 6.21
C PHE A 496 16.90 -9.01 5.14
N SER A 497 15.73 -9.64 5.09
CA SER A 497 15.26 -10.27 3.85
C SER A 497 14.59 -9.17 3.02
N SER A 498 15.06 -9.03 1.79
CA SER A 498 14.61 -8.00 0.85
C SER A 498 13.09 -7.97 0.75
N THR A 499 12.53 -6.78 0.91
CA THR A 499 11.08 -6.47 0.89
C THR A 499 10.34 -6.99 -0.34
N SER A 500 11.07 -7.39 -1.39
CA SER A 500 10.57 -7.97 -2.65
C SER A 500 10.04 -9.42 -2.56
N SER A 501 10.44 -10.25 -1.58
CA SER A 501 10.02 -11.66 -1.53
C SER A 501 8.67 -11.90 -0.85
N TRP A 502 8.23 -10.97 0.00
CA TRP A 502 6.89 -10.95 0.60
C TRP A 502 5.87 -10.17 -0.25
N LEU A 503 6.37 -9.19 -1.03
CA LEU A 503 5.61 -8.27 -1.89
C LEU A 503 4.74 -8.95 -2.95
N LEU A 504 5.11 -10.17 -3.35
CA LEU A 504 4.58 -10.83 -4.54
C LEU A 504 3.95 -12.20 -4.25
N GLY A 505 3.89 -12.63 -2.99
CA GLY A 505 3.51 -14.02 -2.70
C GLY A 505 4.40 -15.06 -3.42
N ARG A 506 5.61 -14.72 -3.87
CA ARG A 506 6.50 -15.69 -4.56
C ARG A 506 7.02 -16.80 -3.64
N ASN A 507 6.83 -16.66 -2.32
CA ASN A 507 7.00 -17.74 -1.33
C ASN A 507 5.66 -18.27 -0.76
N LEU A 508 4.52 -17.91 -1.37
CA LEU A 508 3.23 -18.58 -1.22
C LEU A 508 2.90 -19.25 -2.57
N PHE A 509 3.68 -20.30 -2.84
CA PHE A 509 3.63 -21.34 -3.88
C PHE A 509 2.66 -21.24 -5.10
N PRO A 510 3.07 -21.76 -6.28
CA PRO A 510 2.11 -22.18 -7.29
C PRO A 510 1.31 -23.36 -6.72
N LEU A 511 0.10 -23.09 -6.23
CA LEU A 511 -0.75 -24.09 -5.58
C LEU A 511 -1.10 -25.24 -6.56
N GLU A 512 -0.43 -26.38 -6.41
CA GLU A 512 -0.84 -27.68 -6.94
C GLU A 512 -1.38 -28.54 -5.78
N ASP A 513 -2.34 -29.42 -6.07
CA ASP A 513 -3.17 -30.15 -5.08
C ASP A 513 -2.38 -30.97 -4.03
N ALA A 514 -1.11 -31.29 -4.26
CA ALA A 514 -0.28 -32.10 -3.36
C ALA A 514 0.20 -31.35 -2.10
N ASP A 515 0.22 -30.02 -2.11
CA ASP A 515 0.76 -29.21 -1.01
C ASP A 515 -0.24 -28.98 0.16
N CYS A 516 -1.50 -29.41 0.03
CA CYS A 516 -2.47 -29.40 1.13
C CYS A 516 -2.08 -30.37 2.26
N GLU A 517 -1.28 -31.42 1.99
CA GLU A 517 -0.79 -32.33 3.03
C GLU A 517 0.17 -31.66 4.02
N LEU A 518 0.78 -30.51 3.66
CA LEU A 518 1.63 -29.76 4.59
C LEU A 518 0.79 -28.94 5.59
N LEU A 519 -0.43 -28.54 5.22
CA LEU A 519 -1.39 -27.93 6.14
C LEU A 519 -1.92 -28.94 7.17
N GLU A 520 -1.99 -30.24 6.84
CA GLU A 520 -2.33 -31.28 7.82
C GLU A 520 -1.22 -31.51 8.87
N LEU A 521 0.05 -31.21 8.55
CA LEU A 521 1.17 -31.18 9.53
C LEU A 521 1.15 -29.91 10.40
N CYS A 522 0.64 -28.82 9.85
CA CYS A 522 0.43 -27.53 10.50
C CYS A 522 -1.03 -27.39 10.98
N ASP A 523 -1.60 -28.45 11.54
CA ASP A 523 -2.83 -28.37 12.33
C ASP A 523 -2.70 -27.16 13.26
N GLY A 524 -3.56 -26.16 13.08
CA GLY A 524 -3.60 -24.92 13.85
C GLY A 524 -3.82 -25.14 15.36
N SER A 525 -3.92 -26.39 15.82
CA SER A 525 -3.90 -26.79 17.22
C SER A 525 -2.49 -26.94 17.82
N LYS A 526 -1.42 -27.02 17.01
CA LYS A 526 -0.06 -27.24 17.50
C LYS A 526 0.79 -25.96 17.48
N THR A 527 1.47 -25.72 18.59
CA THR A 527 2.45 -24.64 18.72
C THR A 527 3.70 -24.96 17.89
N TRP A 528 4.42 -23.93 17.45
CA TRP A 528 5.63 -24.11 16.62
C TRP A 528 6.73 -24.96 17.29
N GLY A 529 6.69 -25.09 18.62
CA GLY A 529 7.55 -26.02 19.35
C GLY A 529 7.23 -27.51 19.10
N GLU A 530 5.98 -27.87 18.90
CA GLU A 530 5.56 -29.28 18.66
C GLU A 530 5.86 -29.73 17.23
N VAL A 531 5.88 -28.78 16.28
CA VAL A 531 6.32 -29.02 14.90
C VAL A 531 7.83 -29.26 14.86
N LEU A 532 8.60 -28.52 15.66
CA LEU A 532 10.05 -28.72 15.78
C LEU A 532 10.40 -30.05 16.47
N GLU A 533 9.67 -30.48 17.50
CA GLU A 533 9.84 -31.82 18.10
C GLU A 533 9.56 -32.96 17.10
N THR A 534 8.61 -32.78 16.18
CA THR A 534 8.30 -33.77 15.13
C THR A 534 9.41 -33.80 14.07
N ALA A 535 9.93 -32.64 13.69
CA ALA A 535 11.06 -32.51 12.75
C ALA A 535 12.39 -33.06 13.33
N GLU A 536 12.59 -32.97 14.64
CA GLU A 536 13.77 -33.53 15.32
C GLU A 536 13.68 -35.05 15.53
N SER A 537 12.47 -35.59 15.67
CA SER A 537 12.26 -37.03 15.93
C SER A 537 12.20 -37.89 14.67
N GLU A 538 11.70 -37.36 13.53
CA GLU A 538 11.55 -38.12 12.28
C GLU A 538 12.03 -37.35 11.02
N PRO A 539 13.32 -36.96 10.95
CA PRO A 539 13.84 -36.10 9.88
C PRO A 539 13.81 -36.75 8.49
N GLU A 540 13.84 -38.08 8.39
CA GLU A 540 13.80 -38.80 7.11
C GLU A 540 12.41 -38.79 6.47
N VAL A 541 11.34 -38.79 7.29
CA VAL A 541 9.95 -38.72 6.81
C VAL A 541 9.65 -37.34 6.21
N LEU A 542 10.20 -36.27 6.82
CA LEU A 542 10.09 -34.92 6.31
C LEU A 542 10.88 -34.74 5.00
N ALA A 543 12.09 -35.31 4.91
CA ALA A 543 12.94 -35.23 3.73
C ALA A 543 12.35 -36.01 2.54
N GLU A 544 11.77 -37.20 2.75
CA GLU A 544 11.15 -38.00 1.70
C GLU A 544 9.89 -37.31 1.13
N ARG A 545 9.06 -36.71 1.99
CA ARG A 545 7.86 -35.94 1.59
C ARG A 545 8.19 -34.65 0.85
N LEU A 546 9.24 -33.93 1.27
CA LEU A 546 9.72 -32.76 0.54
C LEU A 546 10.30 -33.18 -0.82
N SER A 547 11.04 -34.28 -0.90
CA SER A 547 11.62 -34.74 -2.16
C SER A 547 10.57 -35.14 -3.20
N SER A 548 9.42 -35.70 -2.78
CA SER A 548 8.32 -36.03 -3.70
C SER A 548 7.55 -34.81 -4.23
N LEU A 549 7.61 -33.65 -3.54
CA LEU A 549 6.92 -32.42 -3.93
C LEU A 549 7.64 -31.62 -5.02
N TYR A 550 8.93 -31.85 -5.26
CA TYR A 550 9.76 -30.98 -6.12
C TYR A 550 10.35 -31.67 -7.36
N GLU A 551 9.87 -32.84 -7.78
CA GLU A 551 10.58 -33.70 -8.75
C GLU A 551 10.59 -33.26 -10.24
N GLU A 552 9.85 -32.24 -10.72
CA GLU A 552 9.73 -32.02 -12.18
C GLU A 552 10.12 -30.64 -12.78
N ARG A 553 10.79 -29.70 -12.08
CA ARG A 553 11.06 -28.35 -12.67
C ARG A 553 12.53 -27.92 -12.84
N PHE A 554 13.39 -28.80 -13.35
CA PHE A 554 14.68 -28.36 -13.94
C PHE A 554 15.02 -29.08 -15.27
N VAL A 555 15.05 -28.29 -16.36
CA VAL A 555 15.66 -28.71 -17.64
C VAL A 555 17.19 -28.61 -17.51
N LEU A 556 17.87 -29.77 -17.56
CA LEU A 556 19.32 -29.88 -17.62
C LEU A 556 19.85 -29.46 -19.01
N LEU A 557 20.67 -28.40 -19.07
CA LEU A 557 21.58 -28.19 -20.21
C LEU A 557 22.72 -29.22 -20.12
N ARG A 558 22.64 -30.31 -20.89
CA ARG A 558 23.76 -31.23 -21.12
C ARG A 558 24.80 -30.56 -22.02
N GLY A 559 25.90 -30.10 -21.42
CA GLY A 559 27.15 -29.83 -22.15
C GLY A 559 28.11 -30.99 -21.96
N GLU A 560 28.26 -31.83 -22.98
CA GLU A 560 29.28 -32.88 -23.01
C GLU A 560 30.68 -32.28 -23.07
N VAL A 561 31.56 -32.81 -22.21
CA VAL A 561 33.00 -32.62 -22.24
C VAL A 561 33.58 -33.36 -23.45
N VAL A 562 34.34 -32.66 -24.29
CA VAL A 562 35.33 -33.30 -25.17
C VAL A 562 36.70 -32.71 -24.87
N ASN A 563 37.61 -33.61 -24.48
CA ASN A 563 39.01 -33.42 -24.12
C ASN A 563 39.82 -32.55 -25.10
N GLY A 564 40.79 -31.82 -24.54
CA GLY A 564 41.90 -31.20 -25.29
C GLY A 564 42.61 -30.11 -24.51
#